data_AF-A0A382Q2Z2-F1
#
_entry.id   AF-A0A382Q2Z2-F1
#
_cell.length_a   1.000
_cell.length_b   1.000
_cell.length_c   1.000
_cell.angle_alpha   90.00
_cell.angle_beta   90.00
_cell.angle_gamma   90.00
#
_symmetry.space_group_name_H-M   'P 1'
#
loop_
_entity.id
_entity.type
_entity.pdbx_description
1 polymer ?
#
loop_
_entity_poly.entity_id
_entity_poly.type
_entity_poly.pdbx_seq_one_letter_code
_entity_poly.pdbx_strand_id
1 'polypeptide(L)' 'MMKIFMCTDIEGIAGVVSFPDQSYEGGKYHDQAKRLATREVNAAVDGLLDAGV' A
#
# COMPACT_ATOMS: atom_id res chain seq x y z
N MET A 1 -24.79 -2.64 -5.92
CA MET A 1 -23.32 -2.82 -5.92
C MET A 1 -22.72 -1.48 -5.56
N MET A 2 -22.04 -1.39 -4.41
CA MET A 2 -21.39 -0.15 -4.02
C MET A 2 -20.12 0.01 -4.85
N LYS A 3 -19.69 1.25 -5.02
CA LYS A 3 -18.43 1.58 -5.68
C LYS A 3 -17.60 2.38 -4.70
N ILE A 4 -16.36 1.96 -4.49
CA ILE A 4 -15.40 2.67 -3.66
C ILE A 4 -14.30 3.24 -4.57
N PHE A 5 -13.85 4.44 -4.23
CA PHE A 5 -12.59 4.98 -4.72
C PHE A 5 -11.56 4.91 -3.59
N MET A 6 -10.42 4.26 -3.85
CA MET A 6 -9.32 4.12 -2.90
C MET A 6 -8.07 4.79 -3.49
N CYS A 7 -7.38 5.57 -2.67
CA CYS A 7 -6.09 6.15 -2.98
C CYS A 7 -5.09 5.65 -1.93
N THR A 8 -3.87 5.37 -2.37
CA THR A 8 -2.78 4.97 -1.49
C THR A 8 -1.52 5.73 -1.88
N ASP A 9 -0.58 5.83 -0.95
CA ASP A 9 0.78 6.29 -1.20
C ASP A 9 1.78 5.29 -0.60
N ILE A 10 3.08 5.43 -0.89
CA ILE A 10 4.09 4.46 -0.46
C ILE A 10 4.74 4.79 0.89
N GLU A 11 4.80 6.08 1.23
CA GLU A 11 5.48 6.65 2.39
C GLU A 11 4.88 6.21 3.73
N GLY A 12 3.57 5.97 3.75
CA GLY A 12 2.80 5.63 4.96
C GLY A 12 2.55 4.14 5.16
N ILE A 13 2.98 3.29 4.23
CA ILE A 13 2.74 1.85 4.28
C ILE A 13 3.38 1.22 5.51
N ALA A 14 2.69 0.30 6.17
CA ALA A 14 3.25 -0.42 7.32
C ALA A 14 4.54 -1.16 6.94
N GLY A 15 5.64 -0.84 7.64
CA GLY A 15 6.98 -1.36 7.35
C GLY A 15 7.82 -0.49 6.41
N VAL A 16 7.29 0.63 5.91
CA VAL A 16 8.08 1.73 5.36
C VAL A 16 8.51 2.63 6.52
N VAL A 17 9.82 2.72 6.73
CA VAL A 17 10.44 3.40 7.88
C VAL A 17 11.59 4.34 7.47
N SER A 18 12.01 4.31 6.20
CA SER A 18 13.00 5.21 5.63
C SER A 18 12.47 5.79 4.32
N PHE A 19 12.07 7.05 4.36
CA PHE A 19 11.62 7.78 3.18
C PHE A 19 12.62 7.72 2.01
N PRO A 20 13.91 8.06 2.17
CA PRO A 20 14.83 8.10 1.03
C PRO A 20 15.13 6.71 0.45
N ASP A 21 15.16 5.66 1.29
CA ASP A 21 15.50 4.32 0.82
C ASP A 21 14.31 3.55 0.26
N GLN A 22 13.07 3.90 0.66
CA GLN A 22 11.88 3.11 0.36
C GLN A 22 10.85 3.84 -0.51
N SER A 23 10.77 5.17 -0.48
CA SER A 23 9.74 5.92 -1.21
C SER A 23 10.21 6.44 -2.57
N TYR A 24 11.51 6.66 -2.75
CA TYR A 24 12.04 7.11 -4.05
C TYR A 24 12.28 5.95 -5.02
N GLU A 25 12.08 6.20 -6.32
CA GLU A 25 12.23 5.18 -7.37
C GLU A 25 13.58 4.46 -7.35
N GLY A 26 14.67 5.21 -7.10
CA GLY A 26 16.04 4.69 -6.98
C GLY A 26 16.45 4.29 -5.56
N GLY A 27 15.52 4.33 -4.60
CA GLY A 27 15.77 3.95 -3.21
C GLY A 27 16.15 2.47 -3.11
N LYS A 28 17.12 2.16 -2.23
CA LYS A 28 17.67 0.81 -2.05
C LYS A 28 16.62 -0.28 -1.83
N TYR A 29 15.50 0.07 -1.19
CA TYR A 29 14.44 -0.83 -0.79
C TYR A 29 13.09 -0.49 -1.44
N HIS A 30 13.08 0.32 -2.51
CA HIS A 30 11.83 0.72 -3.17
C HIS A 30 11.02 -0.47 -3.70
N ASP A 31 11.67 -1.50 -4.24
CA ASP A 31 10.98 -2.72 -4.68
C ASP A 31 10.34 -3.51 -3.52
N GLN A 32 10.96 -3.49 -2.34
CA GLN A 32 10.35 -4.06 -1.13
C GLN A 32 9.13 -3.24 -0.72
N ALA A 33 9.25 -1.91 -0.71
CA ALA A 33 8.17 -1.00 -0.33
C ALA A 33 6.95 -1.15 -1.25
N LYS A 34 7.15 -1.26 -2.57
CA LYS A 34 6.07 -1.56 -3.54
C LYS A 34 5.34 -2.87 -3.21
N ARG A 35 6.07 -3.94 -2.86
CA ARG A 35 5.46 -5.23 -2.46
C ARG A 35 4.67 -5.12 -1.16
N LEU A 36 5.08 -4.26 -0.23
CA LEU A 36 4.30 -3.99 0.99
C LEU A 36 3.04 -3.20 0.63
N ALA A 37 3.16 -2.14 -0.16
CA ALA A 37 2.05 -1.29 -0.59
C ALA A 37 0.95 -2.11 -1.29
N THR A 38 1.32 -2.98 -2.23
CA THR A 38 0.37 -3.87 -2.89
C THR A 38 -0.36 -4.79 -1.91
N ARG A 39 0.36 -5.33 -0.92
CA ARG A 39 -0.24 -6.24 0.07
C ARG A 39 -1.17 -5.50 1.03
N GLU A 40 -0.82 -4.28 1.42
CA GLU A 40 -1.66 -3.46 2.29
C GLU A 40 -2.96 -3.04 1.60
N VAL A 41 -2.88 -2.62 0.33
CA VAL A 41 -4.08 -2.33 -0.49
C VAL A 41 -4.95 -3.57 -0.64
N ASN A 42 -4.37 -4.75 -0.91
CA ASN A 42 -5.14 -5.99 -1.01
C ASN A 42 -5.84 -6.33 0.31
N ALA A 43 -5.16 -6.16 1.45
CA ALA A 43 -5.78 -6.38 2.76
C ALA A 43 -6.94 -5.41 3.03
N ALA A 44 -6.82 -4.15 2.60
CA ALA A 44 -7.91 -3.19 2.68
C ALA A 44 -9.10 -3.58 1.78
N VAL A 45 -8.83 -4.09 0.57
CA VAL A 45 -9.87 -4.62 -0.34
C VAL A 45 -10.57 -5.83 0.28
N ASP A 46 -9.82 -6.79 0.82
CA ASP A 46 -10.39 -7.97 1.48
C ASP A 46 -11.34 -7.55 2.62
N GLY A 47 -10.92 -6.59 3.46
CA GLY A 47 -11.78 -6.07 4.53
C GLY A 47 -13.04 -5.35 4.03
N LEU A 48 -12.99 -4.68 2.88
CA LEU A 48 -14.17 -4.06 2.27
C LEU A 48 -15.15 -5.12 1.73
N LEU A 49 -14.63 -6.17 1.09
CA LEU A 49 -15.45 -7.28 0.60
C LEU A 49 -16.11 -8.04 1.76
N ASP A 50 -15.37 -8.29 2.84
CA ASP A 50 -15.89 -8.91 4.06
C ASP A 50 -17.00 -8.07 4.72
N ALA A 51 -16.94 -6.74 4.59
CA ALA A 51 -17.97 -5.81 5.05
C ALA A 51 -19.18 -5.70 4.08
N GLY A 52 -19.15 -6.41 2.96
CA GLY A 52 -20.24 -6.44 1.97
C GLY A 52 -20.31 -5.21 1.07
N VAL A 53 -19.19 -4.50 0.87
CA VAL A 53 -19.11 -3.32 0.00
C VAL A 53 -18.87 -3.70 -1.46
#